data_AF-P34431-F1
#
_entry.id   AF-P34431-F1
#
_cell.length_a   1.000
_cell.length_b   1.000
_cell.length_c   1.000
_cell.angle_alpha   90.00
_cell.angle_beta   90.00
_cell.angle_gamma   90.00
#
_symmetry.space_group_name_H-M   'P 1'
#
loop_
_entity.id
_entity.type
_entity.pdbx_description
1 polymer ?
#
loop_
_entity_poly.entity_id
_entity_poly.type
_entity_poly.pdbx_seq_one_letter_code
_entity_poly.pdbx_strand_id
1 'polypeptide(L)'
;MEVNEGQDTEGGSSRAQTLTPPPNPQQQLYDEEDLLRESMDTTEKTFENGFQIQKEQIRQHLQDSSQRGTAEDAETQKMKQFLDTNELHNMASDSWAMMREEIMEKRETNRDLNRQLKEKSEELMQKSQILVETTLKLKAVEEERDKRKKEEQFREADARSNNYARKDHGYKMHNIELKNEYTSTTYRCRYICRCALKPCMFNMTLVPEAHTPSPTQLYRMYCIMEKSGNRKIDPKQLMAMSSRPLPSPLQITLPDKMMDNLFKDMIGCSSLWTYVAELGWENSYNRYVDKLLNENCGDILNGPGTMLILADGLRLEDLPVSTKNCFVCTDYDEETLIALQKKCCRERFKMIVLVIPFTIDVELVDCWNRLIAKISEETKILVVSNMTPDELEDHALLVEFTSILQKCRRVDDGYLEIISLHDRLEAHPRKTLEMTALAGKVEYWKAVQTRAKEVGMEWKAFELKRCTSDTPVKNSDCEASTSMKSASTVRTFEDRMVKRGNHNRVYHHFTPYGRKK
;
A
#
# COMPACT_ATOMS: atom_id res chain seq x y z
N MET A 1 -11.29 16.07 49.13
CA MET A 1 -10.50 17.05 48.37
C MET A 1 -10.92 16.89 46.92
N GLU A 2 -11.88 17.70 46.50
CA GLU A 2 -12.27 17.83 45.09
C GLU A 2 -11.14 18.60 44.40
N VAL A 3 -10.56 18.03 43.35
CA VAL A 3 -9.63 18.74 42.47
C VAL A 3 -10.23 18.66 41.08
N ASN A 4 -10.56 19.85 40.60
CA ASN A 4 -11.36 20.17 39.41
C ASN A 4 -10.84 19.50 38.14
N GLU A 5 -11.79 18.89 37.44
CA GLU A 5 -11.78 18.76 35.98
C GLU A 5 -12.06 20.12 35.35
N GLY A 6 -11.40 20.38 34.21
CA GLY A 6 -11.75 21.46 33.30
C GLY A 6 -10.72 22.56 33.21
N GLN A 7 -9.97 22.59 32.10
CA GLN A 7 -10.12 23.68 31.15
C GLN A 7 -9.40 23.35 29.85
N ASP A 8 -10.23 23.20 28.82
CA ASP A 8 -9.87 23.27 27.42
C ASP A 8 -9.19 24.61 27.12
N THR A 9 -8.00 24.57 26.53
CA THR A 9 -7.43 25.72 25.83
C THR A 9 -7.32 25.40 24.36
N GLU A 10 -8.18 26.09 23.62
CA GLU A 10 -8.31 26.16 22.17
C GLU A 10 -7.01 26.62 21.48
N GLY A 11 -6.84 26.19 20.23
CA GLY A 11 -6.66 27.17 19.14
C GLY A 11 -5.26 27.64 18.79
N GLY A 12 -4.28 26.75 18.65
CA GLY A 12 -2.98 27.07 18.03
C GLY A 12 -2.97 26.92 16.51
N SER A 13 -3.65 27.81 15.77
CA SER A 13 -3.58 27.87 14.30
C SER A 13 -2.18 28.32 13.85
N SER A 14 -1.30 27.36 13.60
CA SER A 14 0.07 27.61 13.16
C SER A 14 0.08 27.83 11.65
N ARG A 15 0.02 29.11 11.27
CA ARG A 15 0.19 29.64 9.92
C ARG A 15 1.48 29.09 9.31
N ALA A 16 1.34 28.17 8.34
CA ALA A 16 2.45 27.64 7.56
C ALA A 16 3.14 28.78 6.81
N GLN A 17 4.26 29.25 7.32
CA GLN A 17 5.19 30.07 6.54
C GLN A 17 5.76 29.17 5.45
N THR A 18 5.39 29.48 4.21
CA THR A 18 5.94 28.89 3.00
C THR A 18 7.41 29.27 2.92
N LEU A 19 8.27 28.48 3.58
CA LEU A 19 9.71 28.57 3.40
C LEU A 19 9.97 28.03 1.99
N THR A 20 10.19 28.94 1.04
CA THR A 20 10.77 28.57 -0.25
C THR A 20 12.07 27.82 0.01
N PRO A 21 12.25 26.63 -0.57
CA PRO A 21 13.41 25.81 -0.32
C PRO A 21 14.69 26.58 -0.67
N PRO A 22 15.75 26.48 0.14
CA PRO A 22 17.00 27.13 -0.17
C PRO A 22 17.51 26.65 -1.54
N PRO A 23 18.12 27.54 -2.35
CA PRO A 23 18.61 27.18 -3.67
C PRO A 23 19.53 25.97 -3.61
N ASN A 24 19.41 25.10 -4.61
CA ASN A 24 20.24 23.90 -4.73
C ASN A 24 21.72 24.32 -4.72
N PRO A 25 22.55 23.82 -3.77
CA PRO A 25 23.96 24.20 -3.67
C PRO A 25 24.75 24.00 -4.97
N GLN A 26 24.34 23.04 -5.81
CA GLN A 26 24.97 22.85 -7.12
C GLN A 26 24.77 24.05 -8.05
N GLN A 27 23.60 24.67 -8.03
CA GLN A 27 23.28 25.78 -8.92
C GLN A 27 24.08 27.05 -8.54
N GLN A 28 24.24 27.29 -7.24
CA GLN A 28 25.10 28.38 -6.75
C GLN A 28 26.58 28.19 -7.09
N LEU A 29 27.07 26.95 -7.05
CA LEU A 29 28.46 26.65 -7.44
C LEU A 29 28.71 26.87 -8.93
N TYR A 30 27.78 26.45 -9.81
CA TYR A 30 27.89 26.70 -11.24
C TYR A 30 27.87 28.20 -11.56
N ASP A 31 27.00 28.95 -10.89
CA ASP A 31 26.91 30.40 -11.10
C ASP A 31 28.21 31.12 -10.67
N GLU A 32 28.84 30.72 -9.57
CA GLU A 32 30.11 31.30 -9.14
C GLU A 32 31.29 30.93 -10.07
N GLU A 33 31.32 29.72 -10.62
CA GLU A 33 32.37 29.29 -11.56
C GLU A 33 32.32 30.07 -12.88
N ASP A 34 31.13 30.25 -13.45
CA ASP A 34 30.94 31.01 -14.68
C ASP A 34 31.27 32.48 -14.47
N LEU A 35 30.82 33.08 -13.36
CA LEU A 35 31.16 34.47 -13.01
C LEU A 35 32.67 34.68 -12.83
N LEU A 36 33.37 33.72 -12.23
CA LEU A 36 34.82 33.79 -12.09
C LEU A 36 35.56 33.59 -13.42
N ARG A 37 35.05 32.74 -14.33
CA ARG A 37 35.60 32.59 -15.67
C ARG A 37 35.40 33.88 -16.48
N GLU A 38 34.21 34.44 -16.47
CA GLU A 38 33.93 35.73 -17.11
C GLU A 38 34.79 36.86 -16.54
N SER A 39 34.97 36.90 -15.21
CA SER A 39 35.85 37.86 -14.55
C SER A 39 37.32 37.71 -14.98
N MET A 40 37.82 36.47 -15.11
CA MET A 40 39.17 36.22 -15.62
C MET A 40 39.32 36.67 -17.08
N ASP A 41 38.38 36.29 -17.95
CA ASP A 41 38.42 36.68 -19.37
C ASP A 41 38.34 38.19 -19.53
N THR A 42 37.57 38.86 -18.67
CA THR A 42 37.46 40.32 -18.63
C THR A 42 38.77 40.94 -18.15
N THR A 43 39.41 40.37 -17.13
CA THR A 43 40.70 40.82 -16.61
C THR A 43 41.81 40.62 -17.64
N GLU A 44 41.82 39.50 -18.37
CA GLU A 44 42.74 39.18 -19.47
C GLU A 44 42.60 40.21 -20.60
N LYS A 45 41.37 40.46 -21.06
CA LYS A 45 41.09 41.50 -22.06
C LYS A 45 41.50 42.88 -21.58
N THR A 46 41.27 43.20 -20.31
CA THR A 46 41.63 44.52 -19.75
C THR A 46 43.14 44.69 -19.67
N PHE A 47 43.86 43.63 -19.28
CA PHE A 47 45.32 43.60 -19.27
C PHE A 47 45.89 43.76 -20.68
N GLU A 48 45.40 42.97 -21.64
CA GLU A 48 45.84 43.02 -23.04
C GLU A 48 45.55 44.40 -23.66
N ASN A 49 44.34 44.94 -23.44
CA ASN A 49 44.00 46.28 -23.91
C ASN A 49 44.90 47.35 -23.28
N GLY A 50 45.14 47.28 -21.97
CA GLY A 50 46.05 48.20 -21.27
C GLY A 50 47.47 48.14 -21.83
N PHE A 51 47.94 46.93 -22.16
CA PHE A 51 49.24 46.70 -22.77
C PHE A 51 49.32 47.25 -24.20
N GLN A 52 48.28 47.03 -25.03
CA GLN A 52 48.21 47.59 -26.38
C GLN A 52 48.16 49.12 -26.35
N ILE A 53 47.44 49.71 -25.39
CA ILE A 53 47.42 51.17 -25.20
C ILE A 53 48.81 51.68 -24.85
N GLN A 54 49.54 51.03 -23.94
CA GLN A 54 50.92 51.41 -23.64
C GLN A 54 51.84 51.25 -24.86
N LYS A 55 51.70 50.15 -25.62
CA LYS A 55 52.47 49.90 -26.84
C LYS A 55 52.26 51.02 -27.86
N GLU A 56 51.01 51.44 -28.04
CA GLU A 56 50.67 52.52 -28.97
C GLU A 56 51.13 53.89 -28.47
N GLN A 57 51.03 54.17 -27.16
CA GLN A 57 51.57 55.39 -26.55
C GLN A 57 53.08 55.51 -26.75
N ILE A 58 53.83 54.41 -26.58
CA ILE A 58 55.28 54.39 -26.83
C ILE A 58 55.53 54.57 -28.34
N ARG A 59 54.79 53.87 -29.21
CA ARG A 59 54.93 54.02 -30.67
C ARG A 59 54.70 55.46 -31.12
N GLN A 60 53.66 56.11 -30.60
CA GLN A 60 53.35 57.51 -30.89
C GLN A 60 54.45 58.44 -30.37
N HIS A 61 54.95 58.21 -29.15
CA HIS A 61 56.06 58.99 -28.61
C HIS A 61 57.35 58.85 -29.43
N LEU A 62 57.63 57.65 -29.97
CA LEU A 62 58.75 57.39 -30.88
C LEU A 62 58.57 58.07 -32.24
N GLN A 63 57.35 58.08 -32.79
CA GLN A 63 57.04 58.81 -34.03
C GLN A 63 57.22 60.32 -33.85
N ASP A 64 56.71 60.88 -32.76
CA ASP A 64 56.84 62.31 -32.44
C ASP A 64 58.30 62.71 -32.21
N SER A 65 59.13 61.81 -31.69
CA SER A 65 60.57 62.03 -31.52
C SER A 65 61.31 61.93 -32.85
N SER A 66 60.93 60.99 -33.72
CA SER A 66 61.48 60.86 -35.07
C SER A 66 61.19 62.07 -35.96
N GLN A 67 59.98 62.64 -35.86
CA GLN A 67 59.61 63.86 -36.60
C GLN A 67 60.34 65.10 -36.08
N ARG A 68 60.74 65.11 -34.80
CA ARG A 68 61.51 66.20 -34.21
C ARG A 68 62.97 66.25 -34.68
N GLY A 69 63.41 65.32 -35.53
CA GLY A 69 64.70 65.38 -36.21
C GLY A 69 65.91 65.31 -35.27
N THR A 70 65.70 64.92 -34.01
CA THR A 70 66.80 64.58 -33.10
C THR A 70 67.39 63.27 -33.60
N ALA A 71 68.68 63.30 -33.95
CA ALA A 71 69.45 62.12 -34.36
C ALA A 71 69.03 60.93 -33.50
N GLU A 72 68.60 59.83 -34.12
CA GLU A 72 68.06 58.67 -33.42
C GLU A 72 69.05 58.26 -32.31
N ASP A 73 68.74 58.63 -31.08
CA ASP A 73 69.55 58.22 -29.95
C ASP A 73 69.52 56.70 -29.93
N ALA A 74 70.66 56.08 -29.63
CA ALA A 74 70.77 54.63 -29.55
C ALA A 74 69.70 54.02 -28.61
N GLU A 75 69.20 54.82 -27.67
CA GLU A 75 68.08 54.48 -26.78
C GLU A 75 66.73 54.41 -27.50
N THR A 76 66.41 55.35 -28.41
CA THR A 76 65.23 55.31 -29.27
C THR A 76 65.26 54.10 -30.20
N GLN A 77 66.42 53.76 -30.75
CA GLN A 77 66.59 52.60 -31.62
C GLN A 77 66.48 51.27 -30.84
N LYS A 78 67.07 51.20 -29.63
CA LYS A 78 66.87 50.07 -28.72
C LYS A 78 65.40 49.90 -28.34
N MET A 79 64.68 50.99 -28.09
CA MET A 79 63.27 50.92 -27.72
C MET A 79 62.38 50.51 -28.91
N LYS A 80 62.68 50.97 -30.13
CA LYS A 80 62.06 50.43 -31.36
C LYS A 80 62.33 48.93 -31.50
N GLN A 81 63.59 48.51 -31.40
CA GLN A 81 63.95 47.08 -31.43
C GLN A 81 63.21 46.29 -30.35
N PHE A 82 63.13 46.80 -29.13
CA PHE A 82 62.45 46.13 -28.02
C PHE A 82 60.93 45.99 -28.23
N LEU A 83 60.30 46.95 -28.92
CA LEU A 83 58.89 46.84 -29.35
C LEU A 83 58.72 45.87 -30.52
N ASP A 84 59.67 45.84 -31.44
CA ASP A 84 59.64 45.01 -32.65
C ASP A 84 60.01 43.54 -32.36
N THR A 85 60.90 43.29 -31.39
CA THR A 85 61.29 41.94 -30.96
C THR A 85 60.20 41.24 -30.16
N ASN A 86 59.08 41.91 -29.88
CA ASN A 86 57.96 41.38 -29.07
C ASN A 86 58.41 40.89 -27.68
N GLU A 87 59.62 41.22 -27.21
CA GLU A 87 60.17 40.72 -25.96
C GLU A 87 59.32 41.13 -24.77
N LEU A 88 58.86 42.38 -24.73
CA LEU A 88 57.95 42.87 -23.69
C LEU A 88 56.62 42.09 -23.69
N HIS A 89 56.08 41.77 -24.86
CA HIS A 89 54.83 41.01 -24.98
C HIS A 89 55.02 39.57 -24.54
N ASN A 90 56.15 38.95 -24.89
CA ASN A 90 56.51 37.62 -24.45
C ASN A 90 56.67 37.56 -22.92
N MET A 91 57.39 38.51 -22.32
CA MET A 91 57.54 38.59 -20.86
C MET A 91 56.20 38.76 -20.13
N ALA A 92 55.34 39.65 -20.63
CA ALA A 92 54.02 39.86 -20.06
C ALA A 92 53.13 38.62 -20.21
N SER A 93 53.15 38.00 -21.40
CA SER A 93 52.44 36.75 -21.69
C SER A 93 52.90 35.61 -20.78
N ASP A 94 54.21 35.43 -20.59
CA ASP A 94 54.78 34.40 -19.72
C ASP A 94 54.39 34.63 -18.26
N SER A 95 54.45 35.89 -17.80
CA SER A 95 53.99 36.24 -16.44
C SER A 95 52.51 35.96 -16.24
N TRP A 96 51.68 36.25 -17.25
CA TRP A 96 50.24 35.98 -17.18
C TRP A 96 49.94 34.48 -17.23
N ALA A 97 50.68 33.73 -18.05
CA ALA A 97 50.59 32.27 -18.13
C ALA A 97 50.91 31.60 -16.78
N MET A 98 51.99 32.01 -16.11
CA MET A 98 52.33 31.52 -14.76
C MET A 98 51.23 31.85 -13.74
N MET A 99 50.72 33.09 -13.74
CA MET A 99 49.64 33.48 -12.82
C MET A 99 48.36 32.69 -13.08
N ARG A 100 48.04 32.43 -14.35
CA ARG A 100 46.89 31.60 -14.75
C ARG A 100 47.05 30.17 -14.26
N GLU A 101 48.24 29.59 -14.40
CA GLU A 101 48.55 28.25 -13.92
C GLU A 101 48.41 28.14 -12.40
N GLU A 102 48.96 29.10 -11.64
CA GLU A 102 48.82 29.16 -10.18
C GLU A 102 47.34 29.26 -9.73
N ILE A 103 46.54 30.07 -10.43
CA ILE A 103 45.11 30.20 -10.16
C ILE A 103 44.39 28.87 -10.45
N MET A 104 44.73 28.18 -11.53
CA MET A 104 44.11 26.91 -11.90
C MET A 104 44.49 25.79 -10.92
N GLU A 105 45.73 25.75 -10.43
CA GLU A 105 46.17 24.81 -9.40
C GLU A 105 45.42 25.05 -8.08
N LYS A 106 45.30 26.32 -7.65
CA LYS A 106 44.50 26.68 -6.47
C LYS A 106 43.02 26.32 -6.64
N ARG A 107 42.47 26.43 -7.85
CA ARG A 107 41.09 25.99 -8.17
C ARG A 107 40.92 24.49 -8.06
N GLU A 108 41.85 23.71 -8.58
CA GLU A 108 41.79 22.25 -8.47
C GLU A 108 41.86 21.83 -7.00
N THR A 109 42.77 22.43 -6.23
CA THR A 109 42.91 22.20 -4.79
C THR A 109 41.62 22.56 -4.04
N ASN A 110 40.96 23.66 -4.40
CA ASN A 110 39.69 24.07 -3.80
C ASN A 110 38.54 23.13 -4.17
N ARG A 111 38.47 22.66 -5.43
CA ARG A 111 37.50 21.64 -5.86
C ARG A 111 37.67 20.33 -5.08
N ASP A 112 38.91 19.91 -4.86
CA ASP A 112 39.21 18.72 -4.04
C ASP A 112 38.85 18.91 -2.57
N LEU A 113 39.14 20.08 -1.99
CA LEU A 113 38.74 20.41 -0.62
C LEU A 113 37.21 20.43 -0.45
N ASN A 114 36.47 21.01 -1.40
CA ASN A 114 35.02 21.02 -1.38
C ASN A 114 34.43 19.62 -1.53
N ARG A 115 35.05 18.77 -2.36
CA ARG A 115 34.67 17.36 -2.48
C ARG A 115 34.86 16.63 -1.16
N GLN A 116 36.01 16.77 -0.52
CA GLN A 116 36.29 16.18 0.80
C GLN A 116 35.34 16.70 1.88
N LEU A 117 35.03 18.00 1.88
CA LEU A 117 34.09 18.60 2.82
C LEU A 117 32.68 18.02 2.66
N LYS A 118 32.24 17.82 1.41
CA LYS A 118 30.96 17.18 1.09
C LYS A 118 30.92 15.73 1.56
N GLU A 119 31.93 14.94 1.25
CA GLU A 119 32.06 13.55 1.73
C GLU A 119 32.02 13.48 3.25
N LYS A 120 32.74 14.36 3.95
CA LYS A 120 32.71 14.44 5.42
C LYS A 120 31.36 14.86 5.98
N SER A 121 30.65 15.77 5.30
CA SER A 121 29.29 16.18 5.68
C SER A 121 28.30 15.02 5.53
N GLU A 122 28.41 14.24 4.45
CA GLU A 122 27.58 13.05 4.22
C GLU A 122 27.89 11.96 5.24
N GLU A 123 29.16 11.68 5.53
CA GLU A 123 29.58 10.76 6.61
C GLU A 123 28.99 11.19 7.97
N LEU A 124 29.00 12.50 8.28
CA LEU A 124 28.45 13.04 9.53
C LEU A 124 26.93 12.88 9.59
N MET A 125 26.21 13.13 8.49
CA MET A 125 24.77 12.90 8.44
C MET A 125 24.42 11.41 8.66
N GLN A 126 25.15 10.51 8.00
CA GLN A 126 24.96 9.06 8.19
C GLN A 126 25.23 8.64 9.64
N LYS A 127 26.32 9.12 10.26
CA LYS A 127 26.62 8.87 11.67
C LYS A 127 25.55 9.43 12.60
N SER A 128 25.03 10.63 12.32
CA SER A 128 23.93 11.24 13.08
C SER A 128 22.66 10.40 12.98
N GLN A 129 22.33 9.91 11.79
CA GLN A 129 21.16 9.04 11.60
C GLN A 129 21.31 7.72 12.37
N ILE A 130 22.49 7.08 12.30
CA ILE A 130 22.80 5.87 13.09
C ILE A 130 22.67 6.15 14.59
N LEU A 131 23.13 7.30 15.07
CA LEU A 131 23.02 7.70 16.47
C LEU A 131 21.54 7.85 16.91
N VAL A 132 20.70 8.45 16.07
CA VAL A 132 19.25 8.59 16.33
C VAL A 132 18.59 7.21 16.40
N GLU A 133 18.87 6.33 15.42
CA GLU A 133 18.31 4.98 15.39
C GLU A 133 18.74 4.13 16.59
N THR A 134 20.01 4.19 16.98
CA THR A 134 20.52 3.48 18.16
C THR A 134 19.92 4.01 19.46
N THR A 135 19.73 5.33 19.58
CA THR A 135 19.05 5.94 20.73
C THR A 135 17.58 5.49 20.84
N LEU A 136 16.87 5.40 19.72
CA LEU A 136 15.50 4.88 19.69
C LEU A 136 15.43 3.39 20.08
N LYS A 137 16.38 2.57 19.59
CA LYS A 137 16.48 1.16 19.97
C LYS A 137 16.74 0.98 21.47
N LEU A 138 17.61 1.81 22.06
CA LEU A 138 17.88 1.77 23.49
C LEU A 138 16.63 2.11 24.31
N LYS A 139 15.88 3.16 23.95
CA LYS A 139 14.62 3.50 24.61
C LYS A 139 13.60 2.36 24.56
N ALA A 140 13.45 1.71 23.40
CA ALA A 140 12.55 0.57 23.24
C ALA A 140 12.96 -0.62 24.15
N VAL A 141 14.26 -0.89 24.28
CA VAL A 141 14.77 -1.94 25.19
C VAL A 141 14.53 -1.58 26.66
N GLU A 142 14.68 -0.31 27.03
CA GLU A 142 14.39 0.16 28.39
C GLU A 142 12.90 0.05 28.74
N GLU A 143 12.01 0.43 27.82
CA GLU A 143 10.56 0.28 27.98
C GLU A 143 10.15 -1.19 28.13
N GLU A 144 10.72 -2.09 27.33
CA GLU A 144 10.46 -3.53 27.41
C GLU A 144 11.00 -4.12 28.73
N ARG A 145 12.17 -3.67 29.20
CA ARG A 145 12.72 -4.07 30.51
C ARG A 145 11.78 -3.64 31.65
N ASP A 146 11.27 -2.42 31.60
CA ASP A 146 10.37 -1.89 32.62
C ASP A 146 9.00 -2.57 32.60
N LYS A 147 8.51 -2.93 31.40
CA LYS A 147 7.32 -3.76 31.22
C LYS A 147 7.50 -5.14 31.86
N ARG A 148 8.63 -5.82 31.60
CA ARG A 148 8.94 -7.12 32.21
C ARG A 148 9.04 -7.06 33.73
N LYS A 149 9.65 -6.00 34.28
CA LYS A 149 9.68 -5.77 35.74
C LYS A 149 8.27 -5.62 36.32
N LYS A 150 7.38 -4.88 35.66
CA LYS A 150 5.98 -4.74 36.07
C LYS A 150 5.23 -6.08 36.00
N GLU A 151 5.44 -6.86 34.95
CA GLU A 151 4.85 -8.20 34.80
C GLU A 151 5.38 -9.20 35.86
N GLU A 152 6.65 -9.12 36.22
CA GLU A 152 7.25 -9.93 37.28
C GLU A 152 6.69 -9.56 38.65
N GLN A 153 6.61 -8.26 38.97
CA GLN A 153 5.93 -7.77 40.18
C GLN A 153 4.46 -8.22 40.23
N PHE A 154 3.76 -8.17 39.09
CA PHE A 154 2.39 -8.66 39.00
C PHE A 154 2.30 -10.17 39.23
N ARG A 155 3.21 -10.96 38.64
CA ARG A 155 3.28 -12.41 38.87
C ARG A 155 3.60 -12.76 40.32
N GLU A 156 4.49 -12.03 40.98
CA GLU A 156 4.77 -12.23 42.40
C GLU A 156 3.58 -11.84 43.30
N ALA A 157 2.87 -10.76 42.96
CA ALA A 157 1.66 -10.36 43.67
C ALA A 157 0.55 -11.40 43.49
N ASP A 158 0.39 -11.93 42.28
CA ASP A 158 -0.57 -12.99 41.97
C ASP A 158 -0.18 -14.32 42.65
N ALA A 159 1.10 -14.69 42.67
CA ALA A 159 1.59 -15.86 43.41
C ALA A 159 1.32 -15.73 44.91
N ARG A 160 1.49 -14.53 45.50
CA ARG A 160 1.15 -14.24 46.90
C ARG A 160 -0.37 -14.33 47.15
N SER A 161 -1.18 -13.77 46.26
CA SER A 161 -2.65 -13.84 46.31
C SER A 161 -3.16 -15.28 46.19
N ASN A 162 -2.61 -16.04 45.24
CA ASN A 162 -2.93 -17.45 45.03
C ASN A 162 -2.50 -18.33 46.20
N ASN A 163 -1.40 -18.01 46.90
CA ASN A 163 -1.03 -18.70 48.14
C ASN A 163 -2.05 -18.45 49.26
N TYR A 164 -2.60 -17.24 49.35
CA TYR A 164 -3.72 -16.94 50.26
C TYR A 164 -5.00 -17.69 49.86
N ALA A 165 -5.38 -17.66 48.59
CA ALA A 165 -6.58 -18.34 48.10
C ALA A 165 -6.46 -19.88 48.18
N ARG A 166 -5.27 -20.46 47.99
CA ARG A 166 -5.05 -21.91 48.14
C ARG A 166 -5.13 -22.37 49.59
N LYS A 167 -4.68 -21.55 50.56
CA LYS A 167 -4.80 -21.94 51.98
C LYS A 167 -6.25 -22.00 52.45
N ASP A 168 -7.13 -21.12 51.98
CA ASP A 168 -8.52 -21.09 52.46
C ASP A 168 -9.55 -21.78 51.56
N HIS A 169 -9.33 -21.88 50.24
CA HIS A 169 -10.28 -22.53 49.31
C HIS A 169 -9.79 -23.86 48.71
N GLY A 170 -8.47 -24.09 48.63
CA GLY A 170 -7.91 -25.30 48.02
C GLY A 170 -8.22 -26.58 48.79
N TYR A 171 -8.27 -26.51 50.13
CA TYR A 171 -8.54 -27.68 50.97
C TYR A 171 -9.98 -28.19 50.90
N LYS A 172 -10.95 -27.38 50.44
CA LYS A 172 -12.34 -27.83 50.29
C LYS A 172 -12.66 -28.45 48.93
N MET A 173 -11.91 -28.12 47.87
CA MET A 173 -12.18 -28.66 46.53
C MET A 173 -11.41 -29.95 46.22
N HIS A 174 -10.19 -30.14 46.77
CA HIS A 174 -9.41 -31.33 46.44
C HIS A 174 -9.97 -32.66 47.02
N ASN A 175 -10.91 -32.61 47.96
CA ASN A 175 -11.55 -33.83 48.49
C ASN A 175 -12.75 -34.33 47.67
N ILE A 176 -13.16 -33.63 46.60
CA ILE A 176 -14.27 -34.11 45.74
C ILE A 176 -13.75 -34.93 44.54
N GLU A 177 -12.46 -34.91 44.24
CA GLU A 177 -11.89 -35.63 43.09
C GLU A 177 -10.87 -36.68 43.52
N LEU A 178 -11.34 -37.84 43.98
CA LEU A 178 -10.62 -39.12 43.80
C LEU A 178 -11.58 -40.34 43.74
N LYS A 179 -12.89 -40.12 43.57
CA LYS A 179 -13.88 -41.22 43.56
C LYS A 179 -14.74 -41.38 42.32
N ASN A 180 -14.48 -40.70 41.21
CA ASN A 180 -15.23 -40.94 39.97
C ASN A 180 -14.31 -41.24 38.78
N GLU A 181 -14.10 -42.53 38.52
CA GLU A 181 -13.44 -43.11 37.34
C GLU A 181 -14.24 -42.95 36.03
N TYR A 182 -15.06 -41.89 35.87
CA TYR A 182 -15.82 -41.65 34.64
C TYR A 182 -15.17 -40.58 33.75
N THR A 183 -14.22 -41.06 32.94
CA THR A 183 -13.99 -40.70 31.53
C THR A 183 -14.06 -39.21 31.13
N SER A 184 -12.88 -38.69 30.75
CA SER A 184 -12.51 -37.52 29.91
C SER A 184 -13.61 -36.71 29.17
N THR A 185 -14.69 -37.32 28.69
CA THR A 185 -15.78 -36.64 27.97
C THR A 185 -16.63 -35.73 28.83
N THR A 186 -16.78 -36.01 30.14
CA THR A 186 -17.54 -35.14 31.06
C THR A 186 -16.86 -33.78 31.27
N TYR A 187 -15.54 -33.74 31.33
CA TYR A 187 -14.77 -32.50 31.49
C TYR A 187 -14.94 -31.58 30.28
N ARG A 188 -14.90 -32.12 29.05
CA ARG A 188 -15.20 -31.33 27.84
C ARG A 188 -16.59 -30.71 27.85
N CYS A 189 -17.56 -31.33 28.52
CA CYS A 189 -18.92 -30.79 28.60
C CYS A 189 -19.07 -29.63 29.59
N ARG A 190 -18.12 -29.45 30.53
CA ARG A 190 -18.16 -28.40 31.56
C ARG A 190 -16.92 -27.50 31.53
N TYR A 191 -16.56 -27.02 30.34
CA TYR A 191 -15.60 -25.93 30.26
C TYR A 191 -16.17 -24.69 30.96
N ILE A 192 -15.39 -24.13 31.88
CA ILE A 192 -15.64 -22.86 32.55
C ILE A 192 -14.54 -21.89 32.13
N CYS A 193 -14.85 -20.60 32.04
CA CYS A 193 -13.87 -19.55 31.79
C CYS A 193 -12.65 -19.67 32.74
N ARG A 194 -11.44 -19.51 32.19
CA ARG A 194 -10.16 -19.66 32.91
C ARG A 194 -9.54 -18.33 33.37
N CYS A 195 -10.29 -17.23 33.35
CA CYS A 195 -9.77 -15.93 33.82
C CYS A 195 -9.43 -15.98 35.32
N ALA A 196 -8.24 -15.49 35.68
CA ALA A 196 -7.60 -15.73 36.99
C ALA A 196 -8.36 -15.17 38.20
N LEU A 197 -8.99 -14.00 38.08
CA LEU A 197 -9.63 -13.31 39.22
C LEU A 197 -11.11 -13.66 39.39
N LYS A 198 -11.85 -13.69 38.27
CA LYS A 198 -13.28 -13.99 38.25
C LYS A 198 -13.63 -14.60 36.89
N PRO A 199 -14.32 -15.75 36.84
CA PRO A 199 -14.81 -16.29 35.57
C PRO A 199 -15.67 -15.25 34.86
N CYS A 200 -15.40 -15.03 33.58
CA CYS A 200 -16.26 -14.22 32.73
C CYS A 200 -17.67 -14.81 32.73
N MET A 201 -18.68 -13.95 32.79
CA MET A 201 -20.08 -14.34 32.61
C MET A 201 -20.47 -14.01 31.18
N PHE A 202 -20.79 -15.03 30.42
CA PHE A 202 -21.25 -14.90 29.04
C PHE A 202 -22.76 -14.91 28.98
N ASN A 203 -23.34 -14.20 28.02
CA ASN A 203 -24.76 -14.18 27.77
C ASN A 203 -25.01 -14.08 26.27
N MET A 204 -26.13 -14.64 25.82
CA MET A 204 -26.54 -14.44 24.44
C MET A 204 -27.12 -13.03 24.28
N THR A 205 -26.73 -12.31 23.25
CA THR A 205 -27.32 -10.98 22.96
C THR A 205 -28.86 -11.02 22.89
N LEU A 206 -29.44 -12.14 22.41
CA LEU A 206 -30.90 -12.33 22.30
C LEU A 206 -31.61 -12.63 23.63
N VAL A 207 -30.91 -13.15 24.63
CA VAL A 207 -31.46 -13.51 25.95
C VAL A 207 -30.44 -13.07 27.01
N PRO A 208 -30.27 -11.75 27.21
CA PRO A 208 -29.17 -11.23 28.00
C PRO A 208 -29.24 -11.67 29.46
N GLU A 209 -30.42 -11.99 29.99
CA GLU A 209 -30.62 -12.42 31.38
C GLU A 209 -30.11 -13.85 31.66
N ALA A 210 -29.85 -14.64 30.61
CA ALA A 210 -29.32 -15.99 30.75
C ALA A 210 -27.78 -15.96 30.73
N HIS A 211 -27.18 -15.73 31.90
CA HIS A 211 -25.73 -15.64 32.06
C HIS A 211 -25.11 -16.98 32.48
N THR A 212 -24.02 -17.39 31.84
CA THR A 212 -23.24 -18.59 32.19
C THR A 212 -21.75 -18.32 32.16
N PRO A 213 -20.94 -18.87 33.09
CA PRO A 213 -19.48 -18.82 32.99
C PRO A 213 -18.91 -19.90 32.06
N SER A 214 -19.76 -20.72 31.45
CA SER A 214 -19.36 -21.88 30.65
C SER A 214 -19.54 -21.63 29.14
N PRO A 215 -18.44 -21.58 28.36
CA PRO A 215 -18.53 -21.46 26.89
C PRO A 215 -19.33 -22.59 26.25
N THR A 216 -19.23 -23.82 26.77
CA THR A 216 -19.98 -24.96 26.24
C THR A 216 -21.45 -24.92 26.63
N GLN A 217 -21.81 -24.34 27.78
CA GLN A 217 -23.20 -24.07 28.09
C GLN A 217 -23.76 -23.01 27.15
N LEU A 218 -23.02 -21.93 26.90
CA LEU A 218 -23.42 -20.88 25.94
C LEU A 218 -23.65 -21.46 24.54
N TYR A 219 -22.73 -22.29 24.04
CA TYR A 219 -22.91 -23.01 22.78
C TYR A 219 -24.20 -23.84 22.75
N ARG A 220 -24.48 -24.57 23.84
CA ARG A 220 -25.73 -25.37 23.95
C ARG A 220 -26.97 -24.49 23.95
N MET A 221 -26.92 -23.30 24.56
CA MET A 221 -28.01 -22.34 24.51
C MET A 221 -28.27 -21.90 23.06
N TYR A 222 -27.21 -21.60 22.30
CA TYR A 222 -27.32 -21.31 20.87
C TYR A 222 -27.94 -22.48 20.08
N CYS A 223 -27.54 -23.72 20.32
CA CYS A 223 -28.14 -24.89 19.66
C CYS A 223 -29.64 -25.04 19.96
N ILE A 224 -30.04 -24.80 21.22
CA ILE A 224 -31.45 -24.82 21.62
C ILE A 224 -32.22 -23.71 20.89
N MET A 225 -31.68 -22.50 20.85
CA MET A 225 -32.32 -21.35 20.20
C MET A 225 -32.49 -21.54 18.69
N GLU A 226 -31.47 -22.08 18.03
CA GLU A 226 -31.53 -22.37 16.60
C GLU A 226 -32.66 -23.37 16.27
N LYS A 227 -32.83 -24.39 17.11
CA LYS A 227 -33.90 -25.40 16.94
C LYS A 227 -35.27 -24.95 17.42
N SER A 228 -35.34 -24.05 18.39
CA SER A 228 -36.60 -23.51 18.88
C SER A 228 -37.19 -22.44 17.95
N GLY A 229 -36.35 -21.84 17.09
CA GLY A 229 -36.74 -20.79 16.15
C GLY A 229 -37.19 -19.53 16.89
N ASN A 230 -38.40 -19.04 16.59
CA ASN A 230 -38.93 -17.80 17.17
C ASN A 230 -39.65 -18.00 18.51
N ARG A 231 -39.55 -19.18 19.13
CA ARG A 231 -40.18 -19.43 20.43
C ARG A 231 -39.45 -18.66 21.51
N LYS A 232 -40.18 -17.87 22.29
CA LYS A 232 -39.64 -17.26 23.52
C LYS A 232 -39.41 -18.36 24.55
N ILE A 233 -38.17 -18.50 25.01
CA ILE A 233 -37.79 -19.43 26.07
C ILE A 233 -37.48 -18.60 27.32
N ASP A 234 -38.02 -19.00 28.47
CA ASP A 234 -37.68 -18.36 29.74
C ASP A 234 -36.17 -18.52 30.04
N PRO A 235 -35.46 -17.45 30.46
CA PRO A 235 -34.03 -17.50 30.72
C PRO A 235 -33.61 -18.60 31.71
N LYS A 236 -34.38 -18.84 32.77
CA LYS A 236 -34.05 -19.88 33.77
C LYS A 236 -34.25 -21.28 33.19
N GLN A 237 -35.29 -21.48 32.39
CA GLN A 237 -35.50 -22.74 31.67
C GLN A 237 -34.38 -23.01 30.66
N LEU A 238 -33.95 -21.99 29.91
CA LEU A 238 -32.85 -22.11 28.96
C LEU A 238 -31.53 -22.52 29.67
N MET A 239 -31.24 -21.88 30.80
CA MET A 239 -30.11 -22.23 31.66
C MET A 239 -30.20 -23.68 32.17
N ALA A 240 -31.38 -24.12 32.60
CA ALA A 240 -31.59 -25.49 33.06
C ALA A 240 -31.38 -26.52 31.95
N MET A 241 -31.96 -26.30 30.77
CA MET A 241 -31.84 -27.22 29.62
C MET A 241 -30.41 -27.33 29.10
N SER A 242 -29.68 -26.21 29.09
CA SER A 242 -28.29 -26.15 28.63
C SER A 242 -27.27 -26.66 29.65
N SER A 243 -27.66 -26.93 30.90
CA SER A 243 -26.73 -27.35 31.96
C SER A 243 -26.11 -28.75 31.73
N ARG A 244 -26.73 -29.59 30.91
CA ARG A 244 -26.29 -30.96 30.59
C ARG A 244 -26.02 -31.15 29.09
N PRO A 245 -25.29 -32.18 28.67
CA PRO A 245 -25.15 -32.50 27.25
C PRO A 245 -26.53 -32.59 26.59
N LEU A 246 -26.67 -31.97 25.42
CA LEU A 246 -27.95 -31.96 24.70
C LEU A 246 -28.26 -33.35 24.14
N PRO A 247 -29.53 -33.76 24.04
CA PRO A 247 -29.91 -34.99 23.34
C PRO A 247 -29.63 -34.87 21.84
N SER A 248 -29.45 -36.01 21.17
CA SER A 248 -29.05 -36.12 19.74
C SER A 248 -29.77 -35.16 18.76
N PRO A 249 -31.10 -34.89 18.85
CA PRO A 249 -31.75 -33.96 17.92
C PRO A 249 -31.29 -32.49 18.04
N LEU A 250 -30.69 -32.13 19.18
CA LEU A 250 -30.23 -30.78 19.49
C LEU A 250 -28.69 -30.65 19.42
N GLN A 251 -27.97 -31.76 19.26
CA GLN A 251 -26.51 -31.76 19.04
C GLN A 251 -26.22 -31.41 17.58
N ILE A 252 -26.31 -30.13 17.26
CA ILE A 252 -26.03 -29.61 15.92
C ILE A 252 -24.70 -28.88 15.88
N THR A 253 -24.12 -28.82 14.68
CA THR A 253 -23.15 -27.79 14.33
C THR A 253 -23.91 -26.50 14.06
N LEU A 254 -23.53 -25.40 14.72
CA LEU A 254 -24.16 -24.11 14.48
C LEU A 254 -23.78 -23.57 13.09
N PRO A 255 -24.69 -22.89 12.38
CA PRO A 255 -24.35 -22.14 11.16
C PRO A 255 -23.28 -21.08 11.43
N ASP A 256 -22.44 -20.76 10.43
CA ASP A 256 -21.33 -19.81 10.56
C ASP A 256 -21.77 -18.46 11.17
N LYS A 257 -22.92 -17.91 10.76
CA LYS A 257 -23.46 -16.66 11.33
C LYS A 257 -23.76 -16.75 12.84
N MET A 258 -24.23 -17.90 13.32
CA MET A 258 -24.45 -18.11 14.74
C MET A 258 -23.15 -18.36 15.50
N MET A 259 -22.17 -19.02 14.87
CA MET A 259 -20.82 -19.12 15.43
C MET A 259 -20.18 -17.73 15.60
N ASP A 260 -20.31 -16.84 14.60
CA ASP A 260 -19.84 -15.45 14.71
C ASP A 260 -20.47 -14.73 15.91
N ASN A 261 -21.79 -14.88 16.10
CA ASN A 261 -22.50 -14.29 17.25
C ASN A 261 -22.04 -14.89 18.59
N LEU A 262 -21.83 -16.20 18.64
CA LEU A 262 -21.30 -16.89 19.81
C LEU A 262 -19.92 -16.34 20.18
N PHE A 263 -19.01 -16.18 19.22
CA PHE A 263 -17.69 -15.62 19.47
C PHE A 263 -17.76 -14.15 19.91
N LYS A 264 -18.64 -13.37 19.28
CA LYS A 264 -18.90 -11.98 19.66
C LYS A 264 -19.36 -11.87 21.12
N ASP A 265 -20.27 -12.73 21.55
CA ASP A 265 -20.77 -12.76 22.93
C ASP A 265 -19.70 -13.20 23.96
N MET A 266 -18.59 -13.80 23.51
CA MET A 266 -17.47 -14.21 24.36
C MET A 266 -16.23 -13.31 24.25
N ILE A 267 -16.24 -12.30 23.37
CA ILE A 267 -15.03 -11.57 22.95
C ILE A 267 -14.29 -10.85 24.09
N GLY A 268 -15.00 -10.49 25.17
CA GLY A 268 -14.41 -9.85 26.35
C GLY A 268 -13.57 -10.78 27.23
N CYS A 269 -13.56 -12.08 26.97
CA CYS A 269 -12.78 -13.06 27.73
C CYS A 269 -11.35 -13.15 27.20
N SER A 270 -10.38 -12.75 28.03
CA SER A 270 -8.95 -12.82 27.70
C SER A 270 -8.44 -14.24 27.47
N SER A 271 -9.15 -15.26 27.98
CA SER A 271 -8.80 -16.67 27.77
C SER A 271 -9.55 -17.32 26.59
N LEU A 272 -10.28 -16.56 25.77
CA LEU A 272 -11.12 -17.09 24.68
C LEU A 272 -10.33 -17.98 23.73
N TRP A 273 -9.18 -17.49 23.27
CA TRP A 273 -8.30 -18.23 22.37
C TRP A 273 -7.88 -19.60 22.93
N THR A 274 -7.64 -19.70 24.23
CA THR A 274 -7.15 -20.93 24.87
C THR A 274 -8.15 -22.08 24.77
N TYR A 275 -9.43 -21.84 25.06
CA TYR A 275 -10.42 -22.92 25.02
C TYR A 275 -11.03 -23.14 23.63
N VAL A 276 -10.95 -22.16 22.72
CA VAL A 276 -11.40 -22.34 21.33
C VAL A 276 -10.66 -23.50 20.66
N ALA A 277 -9.34 -23.60 20.84
CA ALA A 277 -8.56 -24.74 20.35
C ALA A 277 -8.94 -26.05 21.05
N GLU A 278 -9.04 -26.05 22.38
CA GLU A 278 -9.40 -27.24 23.16
C GLU A 278 -10.82 -27.78 22.85
N LEU A 279 -11.74 -26.90 22.42
CA LEU A 279 -13.10 -27.22 22.00
C LEU A 279 -13.22 -27.60 20.52
N GLY A 280 -12.14 -27.48 19.73
CA GLY A 280 -12.15 -27.74 18.28
C GLY A 280 -12.83 -26.65 17.46
N TRP A 281 -12.92 -25.42 17.97
CA TRP A 281 -13.53 -24.27 17.31
C TRP A 281 -12.52 -23.35 16.60
N GLU A 282 -11.23 -23.69 16.63
CA GLU A 282 -10.12 -22.89 16.12
C GLU A 282 -10.34 -22.38 14.69
N ASN A 283 -10.69 -23.27 13.75
CA ASN A 283 -10.90 -22.87 12.36
C ASN A 283 -12.06 -21.87 12.20
N SER A 284 -13.14 -22.03 12.95
CA SER A 284 -14.28 -21.09 12.89
C SER A 284 -13.93 -19.76 13.54
N TYR A 285 -13.15 -19.77 14.63
CA TYR A 285 -12.70 -18.55 15.28
C TYR A 285 -11.68 -17.79 14.44
N ASN A 286 -10.72 -18.48 13.81
CA ASN A 286 -9.76 -17.87 12.89
C ASN A 286 -10.49 -17.21 11.71
N ARG A 287 -11.45 -17.89 11.09
CA ARG A 287 -12.30 -17.29 10.04
C ARG A 287 -13.02 -16.02 10.53
N TYR A 288 -13.56 -16.04 11.75
CA TYR A 288 -14.20 -14.87 12.35
C TYR A 288 -13.22 -13.71 12.58
N VAL A 289 -12.04 -13.99 13.13
CA VAL A 289 -10.99 -12.99 13.38
C VAL A 289 -10.45 -12.43 12.06
N ASP A 290 -10.17 -13.27 11.07
CA ASP A 290 -9.68 -12.86 9.75
C ASP A 290 -10.69 -11.95 9.05
N LYS A 291 -11.98 -12.25 9.18
CA LYS A 291 -13.05 -11.39 8.68
C LYS A 291 -13.01 -10.02 9.35
N LEU A 292 -12.91 -9.95 10.68
CA LEU A 292 -12.78 -8.68 11.41
C LEU A 292 -11.50 -7.92 11.04
N LEU A 293 -10.38 -8.62 10.92
CA LEU A 293 -9.09 -8.05 10.52
C LEU A 293 -9.16 -7.45 9.13
N ASN A 294 -9.79 -8.12 8.17
CA ASN A 294 -9.99 -7.59 6.83
C ASN A 294 -10.96 -6.40 6.82
N GLU A 295 -12.07 -6.48 7.56
CA GLU A 295 -13.06 -5.39 7.65
C GLU A 295 -12.47 -4.10 8.25
N ASN A 296 -11.57 -4.21 9.24
CA ASN A 296 -11.05 -3.05 9.98
C ASN A 296 -9.63 -2.63 9.60
N CYS A 297 -8.79 -3.59 9.19
CA CYS A 297 -7.36 -3.40 8.95
C CYS A 297 -6.92 -3.89 7.56
N GLY A 298 -7.86 -4.21 6.65
CA GLY A 298 -7.52 -4.75 5.33
C GLY A 298 -6.54 -3.88 4.54
N ASP A 299 -6.65 -2.56 4.65
CA ASP A 299 -5.76 -1.61 3.98
C ASP A 299 -4.31 -1.69 4.50
N ILE A 300 -4.13 -2.03 5.79
CA ILE A 300 -2.82 -2.20 6.42
C ILE A 300 -2.27 -3.60 6.14
N LEU A 301 -3.10 -4.63 6.33
CA LEU A 301 -2.71 -6.03 6.22
C LEU A 301 -2.33 -6.44 4.81
N ASN A 302 -2.98 -5.86 3.80
CA ASN A 302 -2.68 -6.15 2.40
C ASN A 302 -1.41 -5.41 1.91
N GLY A 303 -0.86 -4.48 2.69
CA GLY A 303 0.30 -3.66 2.33
C GLY A 303 -0.04 -2.59 1.28
N PRO A 304 0.97 -1.86 0.77
CA PRO A 304 0.75 -0.91 -0.32
C PRO A 304 0.19 -1.69 -1.51
N GLY A 305 -1.11 -1.48 -1.76
CA GLY A 305 -1.92 -2.39 -2.56
C GLY A 305 -1.55 -2.41 -4.04
N THR A 306 -2.43 -3.01 -4.83
CA THR A 306 -2.37 -2.88 -6.29
C THR A 306 -3.08 -1.59 -6.70
N MET A 307 -2.42 -0.76 -7.51
CA MET A 307 -3.05 0.41 -8.13
C MET A 307 -3.52 0.06 -9.52
N LEU A 308 -4.75 0.48 -9.85
CA LEU A 308 -5.31 0.36 -11.19
C LEU A 308 -5.11 1.67 -11.93
N ILE A 309 -4.44 1.63 -13.08
CA ILE A 309 -4.36 2.76 -14.01
C ILE A 309 -5.25 2.44 -15.19
N LEU A 310 -6.20 3.33 -15.49
CA LEU A 310 -7.03 3.25 -16.68
C LEU A 310 -6.43 4.20 -17.72
N ALA A 311 -6.03 3.66 -18.86
CA ALA A 311 -5.63 4.48 -20.00
C ALA A 311 -6.83 5.29 -20.52
N ASP A 312 -6.52 6.32 -21.33
CA ASP A 312 -7.54 7.18 -21.92
C ASP A 312 -8.61 6.37 -22.68
N GLY A 313 -9.85 6.87 -22.63
CA GLY A 313 -11.04 6.21 -23.18
C GLY A 313 -11.72 5.21 -22.24
N LEU A 314 -11.08 4.80 -21.14
CA LEU A 314 -11.67 3.86 -20.19
C LEU A 314 -12.30 4.56 -18.98
N ARG A 315 -13.41 4.00 -18.50
CA ARG A 315 -14.07 4.45 -17.28
C ARG A 315 -14.09 3.36 -16.22
N LEU A 316 -13.95 3.76 -14.97
CA LEU A 316 -13.94 2.81 -13.85
C LEU A 316 -15.29 2.10 -13.70
N GLU A 317 -16.39 2.75 -14.08
CA GLU A 317 -17.73 2.17 -14.04
C GLU A 317 -17.84 0.93 -14.93
N ASP A 318 -17.13 0.93 -16.07
CA ASP A 318 -17.21 -0.14 -17.06
C ASP A 318 -16.52 -1.41 -16.59
N LEU A 319 -15.55 -1.33 -15.68
CA LEU A 319 -14.83 -2.50 -15.18
C LEU A 319 -15.65 -3.25 -14.12
N PRO A 320 -15.71 -4.60 -14.16
CA PRO A 320 -16.39 -5.39 -13.14
C PRO A 320 -15.58 -5.50 -11.83
N VAL A 321 -14.51 -4.73 -11.67
CA VAL A 321 -13.58 -4.80 -10.53
C VAL A 321 -13.81 -3.60 -9.61
N SER A 322 -13.83 -3.87 -8.31
CA SER A 322 -13.83 -2.88 -7.25
C SER A 322 -12.38 -2.61 -6.81
N THR A 323 -11.98 -1.34 -6.82
CA THR A 323 -10.66 -0.93 -6.30
C THR A 323 -10.78 0.42 -5.59
N LYS A 324 -10.05 0.57 -4.48
CA LYS A 324 -9.86 1.86 -3.80
C LYS A 324 -8.83 2.74 -4.51
N ASN A 325 -7.82 2.11 -5.11
CA ASN A 325 -6.66 2.79 -5.68
C ASN A 325 -6.77 2.76 -7.21
N CYS A 326 -7.38 3.80 -7.76
CA CYS A 326 -7.51 4.00 -9.20
C CYS A 326 -6.91 5.34 -9.62
N PHE A 327 -6.31 5.38 -10.81
CA PHE A 327 -5.97 6.60 -11.52
C PHE A 327 -6.50 6.47 -12.95
N VAL A 328 -7.31 7.43 -13.36
CA VAL A 328 -7.85 7.48 -14.71
C VAL A 328 -7.03 8.51 -15.48
N CYS A 329 -6.34 8.07 -16.52
CA CYS A 329 -5.57 8.92 -17.40
C CYS A 329 -6.55 9.58 -18.38
N THR A 330 -6.80 10.88 -18.24
CA THR A 330 -7.68 11.64 -19.15
C THR A 330 -6.96 12.16 -20.38
N ASP A 331 -5.65 12.34 -20.25
CA ASP A 331 -4.74 12.81 -21.28
C ASP A 331 -3.33 12.34 -20.93
N TYR A 332 -2.39 12.50 -21.87
CA TYR A 332 -0.99 12.12 -21.70
C TYR A 332 -0.10 13.37 -21.64
N ASP A 333 -0.60 14.46 -21.07
CA ASP A 333 0.20 15.66 -20.85
C ASP A 333 1.20 15.46 -19.70
N GLU A 334 2.17 16.36 -19.57
CA GLU A 334 3.21 16.21 -18.55
C GLU A 334 2.68 16.42 -17.13
N GLU A 335 1.59 17.18 -16.95
CA GLU A 335 1.00 17.45 -15.64
C GLU A 335 0.32 16.21 -15.07
N THR A 336 -0.51 15.53 -15.88
CA THR A 336 -1.16 14.26 -15.56
C THR A 336 -0.13 13.18 -15.27
N LEU A 337 0.93 13.10 -16.07
CA LEU A 337 2.02 12.14 -15.87
C LEU A 337 2.81 12.40 -14.58
N ILE A 338 3.07 13.66 -14.23
CA ILE A 338 3.69 14.03 -12.95
C ILE A 338 2.76 13.71 -11.77
N ALA A 339 1.45 13.93 -11.92
CA ALA A 339 0.46 13.59 -10.88
C ALA A 339 0.42 12.08 -10.62
N LEU A 340 0.47 11.26 -11.67
CA LEU A 340 0.61 9.81 -11.56
C LEU A 340 1.89 9.44 -10.80
N GLN A 341 3.04 9.97 -11.21
CA GLN A 341 4.33 9.67 -10.57
C GLN A 341 4.30 10.01 -9.07
N LYS A 342 3.78 11.20 -8.70
CA LYS A 342 3.62 11.62 -7.31
C LYS A 342 2.73 10.66 -6.52
N LYS A 343 1.63 10.18 -7.10
CA LYS A 343 0.73 9.21 -6.47
C LYS A 343 1.43 7.88 -6.23
N CYS A 344 2.14 7.35 -7.25
CA CYS A 344 2.91 6.11 -7.14
C CYS A 344 4.00 6.20 -6.06
N CYS A 345 4.77 7.29 -6.02
CA CYS A 345 5.83 7.50 -5.02
C CYS A 345 5.27 7.64 -3.60
N ARG A 346 4.16 8.34 -3.42
CA ARG A 346 3.55 8.59 -2.10
C ARG A 346 3.01 7.29 -1.49
N GLU A 347 2.34 6.47 -2.29
CA GLU A 347 1.63 5.27 -1.80
C GLU A 347 2.45 3.99 -1.93
N ARG A 348 3.61 4.05 -2.60
CA ARG A 348 4.61 2.97 -2.70
C ARG A 348 4.04 1.63 -3.18
N PHE A 349 3.16 1.68 -4.18
CA PHE A 349 2.56 0.49 -4.76
C PHE A 349 3.62 -0.48 -5.28
N LYS A 350 3.51 -1.74 -4.87
CA LYS A 350 4.41 -2.82 -5.36
C LYS A 350 4.00 -3.35 -6.73
N MET A 351 2.73 -3.18 -7.08
CA MET A 351 2.14 -3.65 -8.32
C MET A 351 1.18 -2.61 -8.88
N ILE A 352 1.27 -2.39 -10.19
CA ILE A 352 0.33 -1.59 -10.96
C ILE A 352 -0.31 -2.48 -12.01
N VAL A 353 -1.63 -2.37 -12.15
CA VAL A 353 -2.37 -2.96 -13.27
C VAL A 353 -2.72 -1.82 -14.22
N LEU A 354 -2.10 -1.80 -15.38
CA LEU A 354 -2.41 -0.87 -16.46
C LEU A 354 -3.48 -1.49 -17.34
N VAL A 355 -4.68 -0.93 -17.29
CA VAL A 355 -5.80 -1.34 -18.15
C VAL A 355 -5.81 -0.45 -19.38
N ILE A 356 -5.73 -1.06 -20.55
CA ILE A 356 -5.76 -0.36 -21.84
C ILE A 356 -7.03 -0.69 -22.62
N PRO A 357 -7.55 0.23 -23.44
CA PRO A 357 -8.67 -0.09 -24.33
C PRO A 357 -8.25 -1.10 -25.40
N PHE A 358 -9.21 -1.88 -25.90
CA PHE A 358 -9.00 -2.65 -27.13
C PHE A 358 -9.05 -1.70 -28.33
N THR A 359 -7.91 -1.49 -28.99
CA THR A 359 -7.78 -0.55 -30.09
C THR A 359 -6.58 -0.90 -30.97
N ILE A 360 -6.72 -0.76 -32.29
CA ILE A 360 -5.64 -0.96 -33.25
C ILE A 360 -4.85 0.33 -33.55
N ASP A 361 -5.11 1.41 -32.81
CA ASP A 361 -4.37 2.66 -32.94
C ASP A 361 -2.95 2.52 -32.38
N VAL A 362 -1.97 2.58 -33.29
CA VAL A 362 -0.55 2.43 -32.96
C VAL A 362 0.01 3.66 -32.23
N GLU A 363 -0.59 4.85 -32.40
CA GLU A 363 -0.12 6.09 -31.76
C GLU A 363 -0.31 6.04 -30.23
N LEU A 364 -1.30 5.26 -29.76
CA LEU A 364 -1.55 5.06 -28.33
C LEU A 364 -0.47 4.25 -27.64
N VAL A 365 0.33 3.46 -28.36
CA VAL A 365 1.46 2.70 -27.78
C VAL A 365 2.49 3.65 -27.18
N ASP A 366 2.81 4.74 -27.88
CA ASP A 366 3.74 5.75 -27.37
C ASP A 366 3.17 6.43 -26.12
N CYS A 367 1.86 6.66 -26.10
CA CYS A 367 1.16 7.20 -24.95
C CYS A 367 1.22 6.25 -23.73
N TRP A 368 0.98 4.95 -23.92
CA TRP A 368 1.10 3.94 -22.86
C TRP A 368 2.54 3.78 -22.38
N ASN A 369 3.51 3.79 -23.29
CA ASN A 369 4.94 3.74 -22.94
C ASN A 369 5.36 4.98 -22.12
N ARG A 370 4.80 6.17 -22.41
CA ARG A 370 5.00 7.37 -21.58
C ARG A 370 4.43 7.22 -20.17
N LEU A 371 3.27 6.57 -20.02
CA LEU A 371 2.72 6.23 -18.68
C LEU A 371 3.64 5.26 -17.94
N ILE A 372 4.04 4.18 -18.61
CA ILE A 372 4.92 3.13 -18.08
C ILE A 372 6.23 3.74 -17.58
N ALA A 373 6.83 4.66 -18.34
CA ALA A 373 8.09 5.32 -18.00
C ALA A 373 8.03 6.20 -16.74
N LYS A 374 6.83 6.56 -16.25
CA LYS A 374 6.66 7.34 -15.01
C LYS A 374 6.57 6.47 -13.75
N ILE A 375 6.50 5.16 -13.93
CA ILE A 375 6.41 4.19 -12.84
C ILE A 375 7.83 3.73 -12.46
N SER A 376 8.11 3.62 -11.17
CA SER A 376 9.42 3.16 -10.66
C SER A 376 9.80 1.76 -11.16
N GLU A 377 11.09 1.51 -11.38
CA GLU A 377 11.66 0.19 -11.73
C GLU A 377 11.29 -0.91 -10.72
N GLU A 378 11.16 -0.54 -9.44
CA GLU A 378 10.82 -1.44 -8.34
C GLU A 378 9.35 -1.91 -8.39
N THR A 379 8.48 -1.15 -9.05
CA THR A 379 7.05 -1.45 -9.14
C THR A 379 6.79 -2.36 -10.34
N LYS A 380 6.21 -3.54 -10.09
CA LYS A 380 5.85 -4.46 -11.17
C LYS A 380 4.61 -3.96 -11.91
N ILE A 381 4.61 -4.06 -13.24
CA ILE A 381 3.48 -3.63 -14.08
C ILE A 381 2.83 -4.84 -14.74
N LEU A 382 1.51 -4.94 -14.64
CA LEU A 382 0.69 -5.89 -15.38
C LEU A 382 -0.16 -5.13 -16.38
N VAL A 383 0.03 -5.39 -17.67
CA VAL A 383 -0.78 -4.77 -18.74
C VAL A 383 -1.92 -5.71 -19.10
N VAL A 384 -3.14 -5.19 -19.08
CA VAL A 384 -4.37 -5.95 -19.35
C VAL A 384 -5.26 -5.15 -20.29
N SER A 385 -5.85 -5.79 -21.29
CA SER A 385 -6.85 -5.16 -22.14
C SER A 385 -8.23 -5.16 -21.47
N ASN A 386 -8.96 -4.05 -21.57
CA ASN A 386 -10.39 -4.05 -21.31
C ASN A 386 -11.12 -4.42 -22.61
N MET A 387 -11.74 -5.60 -22.61
CA MET A 387 -12.42 -6.14 -23.77
C MET A 387 -13.90 -6.37 -23.52
N THR A 388 -14.70 -6.16 -24.57
CA THR A 388 -16.12 -6.50 -24.65
C THR A 388 -16.34 -7.63 -25.66
N PRO A 389 -17.40 -8.45 -25.50
CA PRO A 389 -17.68 -9.54 -26.44
C PRO A 389 -17.84 -9.08 -27.89
N ASP A 390 -18.42 -7.90 -28.12
CA ASP A 390 -18.70 -7.36 -29.46
C ASP A 390 -17.40 -7.03 -30.23
N GLU A 391 -16.31 -6.71 -29.52
CA GLU A 391 -15.00 -6.41 -30.11
C GLU A 391 -14.24 -7.68 -30.58
N LEU A 392 -14.69 -8.87 -30.18
CA LEU A 392 -14.05 -10.16 -30.51
C LEU A 392 -14.54 -10.81 -31.81
N GLU A 393 -15.53 -10.23 -32.48
CA GLU A 393 -16.10 -10.84 -33.69
C GLU A 393 -15.11 -10.86 -34.86
N ASP A 394 -14.13 -9.94 -34.89
CA ASP A 394 -13.11 -9.86 -35.94
C ASP A 394 -11.74 -10.36 -35.45
N HIS A 395 -11.43 -11.62 -35.77
CA HIS A 395 -10.13 -12.23 -35.44
C HIS A 395 -8.93 -11.51 -36.08
N ALA A 396 -9.10 -10.76 -37.18
CA ALA A 396 -7.98 -10.02 -37.78
C ALA A 396 -7.54 -8.87 -36.86
N LEU A 397 -8.50 -8.16 -36.27
CA LEU A 397 -8.23 -7.09 -35.28
C LEU A 397 -7.53 -7.63 -34.05
N LEU A 398 -7.83 -8.86 -33.62
CA LEU A 398 -7.20 -9.49 -32.47
C LEU A 398 -5.70 -9.73 -32.66
N VAL A 399 -5.29 -10.17 -33.86
CA VAL A 399 -3.88 -10.41 -34.21
C VAL A 399 -3.12 -9.08 -34.25
N GLU A 400 -3.73 -8.06 -34.83
CA GLU A 400 -3.16 -6.71 -34.91
C GLU A 400 -3.03 -6.08 -33.52
N PHE A 401 -4.07 -6.16 -32.69
CA PHE A 401 -4.07 -5.70 -31.31
C PHE A 401 -2.99 -6.39 -30.47
N THR A 402 -2.85 -7.71 -30.58
CA THR A 402 -1.80 -8.45 -29.87
C THR A 402 -0.41 -7.97 -30.27
N SER A 403 -0.20 -7.68 -31.55
CA SER A 403 1.07 -7.15 -32.07
C SER A 403 1.35 -5.74 -31.54
N ILE A 404 0.31 -4.92 -31.33
CA ILE A 404 0.40 -3.58 -30.73
C ILE A 404 0.74 -3.69 -29.25
N LEU A 405 0.07 -4.58 -28.51
CA LEU A 405 0.32 -4.84 -27.10
C LEU A 405 1.78 -5.20 -26.82
N GLN A 406 2.37 -6.06 -27.66
CA GLN A 406 3.78 -6.48 -27.53
C GLN A 406 4.79 -5.33 -27.68
N LYS A 407 4.37 -4.18 -28.20
CA LYS A 407 5.22 -2.97 -28.28
C LYS A 407 5.27 -2.19 -26.95
N CYS A 408 4.42 -2.51 -25.98
CA CYS A 408 4.52 -1.96 -24.63
C CYS A 408 5.79 -2.49 -23.97
N ARG A 409 6.69 -1.59 -23.56
CA ARG A 409 7.97 -1.98 -22.98
C ARG A 409 8.44 -1.00 -21.92
N ARG A 410 9.25 -1.52 -21.01
CA ARG A 410 10.01 -0.72 -20.04
C ARG A 410 11.39 -0.43 -20.59
N VAL A 411 11.81 0.83 -20.49
CA VAL A 411 13.16 1.27 -20.91
C VAL A 411 14.18 1.02 -19.79
N ASP A 412 13.72 0.97 -18.54
CA ASP A 412 14.50 0.79 -17.33
C ASP A 412 14.70 -0.69 -16.94
N ASP A 413 14.38 -1.64 -17.82
CA ASP A 413 14.41 -3.09 -17.57
C ASP A 413 13.59 -3.57 -16.35
N GLY A 414 12.69 -2.73 -15.82
CA GLY A 414 11.80 -3.12 -14.74
C GLY A 414 10.84 -4.25 -15.17
N TYR A 415 10.23 -4.92 -14.19
CA TYR A 415 9.33 -6.04 -14.50
C TYR A 415 8.02 -5.55 -15.10
N LEU A 416 7.71 -6.01 -16.32
CA LEU A 416 6.46 -5.79 -17.03
C LEU A 416 5.96 -7.12 -17.60
N GLU A 417 4.73 -7.45 -17.29
CA GLU A 417 4.03 -8.64 -17.80
C GLU A 417 2.80 -8.21 -18.59
N ILE A 418 2.61 -8.75 -19.78
CA ILE A 418 1.45 -8.47 -20.62
C ILE A 418 0.58 -9.73 -20.63
N ILE A 419 -0.67 -9.59 -20.17
CA ILE A 419 -1.65 -10.67 -20.30
C ILE A 419 -2.24 -10.60 -21.70
N SER A 420 -1.83 -11.52 -22.56
CA SER A 420 -2.37 -11.65 -23.91
C SER A 420 -3.74 -12.34 -23.90
N LEU A 421 -4.60 -11.98 -24.84
CA LEU A 421 -5.89 -12.66 -25.03
C LEU A 421 -5.73 -14.12 -25.49
N HIS A 422 -4.58 -14.45 -26.07
CA HIS A 422 -4.22 -15.81 -26.46
C HIS A 422 -3.62 -16.63 -25.31
N ASP A 423 -3.38 -16.02 -24.14
CA ASP A 423 -2.91 -16.75 -22.97
C ASP A 423 -3.93 -17.81 -22.54
N ARG A 424 -3.40 -18.89 -21.98
CA ARG A 424 -4.19 -20.02 -21.47
C ARG A 424 -4.01 -20.09 -19.97
N LEU A 425 -5.09 -20.46 -19.28
CA LEU A 425 -5.04 -20.74 -17.84
C LEU A 425 -4.49 -22.15 -17.62
N GLU A 426 -3.63 -22.32 -16.62
CA GLU A 426 -3.07 -23.63 -16.25
C GLU A 426 -4.18 -24.60 -15.83
N ALA A 427 -5.19 -24.11 -15.11
CA ALA A 427 -6.35 -24.90 -14.71
C ALA A 427 -7.24 -25.31 -15.89
N HIS A 428 -7.19 -24.59 -17.00
CA HIS A 428 -8.03 -24.81 -18.18
C HIS A 428 -7.22 -24.63 -19.47
N PRO A 429 -6.27 -25.54 -19.78
CA PRO A 429 -5.29 -25.35 -20.86
C PRO A 429 -5.89 -25.36 -22.27
N ARG A 430 -7.19 -25.64 -22.40
CA ARG A 430 -7.97 -25.56 -23.65
C ARG A 430 -8.73 -24.24 -23.81
N LYS A 431 -8.79 -23.40 -22.78
CA LYS A 431 -9.49 -22.11 -22.81
C LYS A 431 -8.47 -20.98 -22.86
N THR A 432 -8.55 -20.16 -23.91
CA THR A 432 -7.83 -18.89 -23.98
C THR A 432 -8.60 -17.82 -23.22
N LEU A 433 -7.94 -16.72 -22.87
CA LEU A 433 -8.61 -15.56 -22.26
C LEU A 433 -9.67 -14.97 -23.20
N GLU A 434 -9.44 -14.98 -24.51
CA GLU A 434 -10.43 -14.68 -25.54
C GLU A 434 -11.74 -15.48 -25.35
N MET A 435 -11.67 -16.80 -25.15
CA MET A 435 -12.86 -17.63 -24.92
C MET A 435 -13.59 -17.24 -23.62
N THR A 436 -12.86 -16.77 -22.61
CA THR A 436 -13.48 -16.29 -21.36
C THR A 436 -14.11 -14.91 -21.51
N ALA A 437 -13.58 -14.07 -22.41
CA ALA A 437 -14.17 -12.78 -22.78
C ALA A 437 -15.48 -12.96 -23.56
N LEU A 438 -15.55 -13.91 -24.48
CA LEU A 438 -16.81 -14.29 -25.15
C LEU A 438 -17.88 -14.77 -24.17
N ALA A 439 -17.49 -15.41 -23.06
CA ALA A 439 -18.44 -15.84 -22.01
C ALA A 439 -18.97 -14.67 -21.16
N GLY A 440 -18.33 -13.51 -21.21
CA GLY A 440 -18.75 -12.28 -20.57
C GLY A 440 -17.66 -11.61 -19.74
N LYS A 441 -17.84 -10.31 -19.51
CA LYS A 441 -16.85 -9.43 -18.86
C LYS A 441 -16.40 -9.94 -17.48
N VAL A 442 -17.33 -10.43 -16.65
CA VAL A 442 -17.01 -10.93 -15.31
C VAL A 442 -16.11 -12.17 -15.37
N GLU A 443 -16.38 -13.11 -16.28
CA GLU A 443 -15.60 -14.34 -16.42
C GLU A 443 -14.21 -14.06 -16.98
N TYR A 444 -14.08 -13.10 -17.92
CA TYR A 444 -12.79 -12.60 -18.36
C TYR A 444 -11.92 -12.06 -17.23
N TRP A 445 -12.47 -11.17 -16.38
CA TRP A 445 -11.68 -10.58 -15.30
C TRP A 445 -11.30 -11.61 -14.22
N LYS A 446 -12.10 -12.66 -14.00
CA LYS A 446 -11.69 -13.82 -13.17
C LYS A 446 -10.53 -14.59 -13.80
N ALA A 447 -10.57 -14.78 -15.11
CA ALA A 447 -9.49 -15.42 -15.86
C ALA A 447 -8.21 -14.59 -15.79
N VAL A 448 -8.29 -13.27 -15.99
CA VAL A 448 -7.17 -12.33 -15.81
C VAL A 448 -6.56 -12.43 -14.41
N GLN A 449 -7.38 -12.43 -13.35
CA GLN A 449 -6.89 -12.59 -11.98
C GLN A 449 -6.16 -13.93 -11.79
N THR A 450 -6.71 -15.00 -12.34
CA THR A 450 -6.10 -16.34 -12.27
C THR A 450 -4.75 -16.34 -13.00
N ARG A 451 -4.70 -15.79 -14.22
CA ARG A 451 -3.48 -15.67 -15.02
C ARG A 451 -2.42 -14.84 -14.33
N ALA A 452 -2.80 -13.70 -13.75
CA ALA A 452 -1.91 -12.86 -12.96
C ALA A 452 -1.28 -13.61 -11.79
N LYS A 453 -2.04 -14.49 -11.12
CA LYS A 453 -1.51 -15.35 -10.05
C LYS A 453 -0.52 -16.39 -10.57
N GLU A 454 -0.81 -17.02 -11.71
CA GLU A 454 0.06 -18.02 -12.35
C GLU A 454 1.44 -17.43 -12.72
N VAL A 455 1.48 -16.18 -13.16
CA VAL A 455 2.74 -15.46 -13.50
C VAL A 455 3.40 -14.78 -12.27
N GLY A 456 2.94 -15.07 -11.05
CA GLY A 456 3.53 -14.53 -9.81
C GLY A 456 3.21 -13.04 -9.54
N MET A 457 2.18 -12.51 -10.19
CA MET A 457 1.65 -11.16 -10.07
C MET A 457 0.29 -11.17 -9.35
N GLU A 458 0.23 -11.75 -8.14
CA GLU A 458 -1.02 -11.88 -7.40
C GLU A 458 -1.61 -10.50 -7.07
N TRP A 459 -2.74 -10.17 -7.72
CA TRP A 459 -3.51 -8.96 -7.45
C TRP A 459 -4.26 -9.11 -6.12
N LYS A 460 -3.61 -8.64 -5.04
CA LYS A 460 -4.17 -8.66 -3.69
C LYS A 460 -5.38 -7.73 -3.58
N ALA A 461 -6.40 -8.19 -2.85
CA ALA A 461 -7.68 -7.49 -2.69
C ALA A 461 -8.45 -7.25 -4.01
N PHE A 462 -8.24 -8.08 -5.03
CA PHE A 462 -9.13 -8.09 -6.19
C PHE A 462 -10.53 -8.52 -5.75
N GLU A 463 -11.49 -7.64 -5.96
CA GLU A 463 -12.90 -7.88 -5.67
C GLU A 463 -13.74 -7.56 -6.90
N LEU A 464 -14.66 -8.46 -7.26
CA LEU A 464 -15.66 -8.16 -8.29
C LEU A 464 -16.77 -7.29 -7.71
N LYS A 465 -17.20 -6.28 -8.47
CA LYS A 465 -18.38 -5.48 -8.12
C LYS A 465 -19.57 -6.42 -7.97
N ARG A 466 -20.34 -6.26 -6.89
CA ARG A 466 -21.59 -6.99 -6.70
C ARG A 466 -22.58 -6.51 -7.77
N CYS A 467 -22.84 -7.33 -8.79
CA CYS A 467 -23.91 -7.06 -9.73
C CYS A 467 -25.25 -7.00 -8.96
N THR A 468 -25.91 -5.85 -8.93
CA THR A 468 -27.27 -5.73 -8.35
C THR A 468 -28.36 -6.35 -9.24
N SER A 469 -27.98 -7.18 -10.21
CA SER A 469 -28.87 -7.80 -11.18
C SER A 469 -28.76 -9.32 -11.21
N ASP A 470 -28.56 -9.96 -10.06
CA ASP A 470 -28.87 -11.40 -9.92
C ASP A 470 -30.34 -11.59 -9.49
N THR A 471 -31.27 -10.94 -10.19
CA THR A 471 -32.59 -11.54 -10.35
C THR A 471 -32.48 -12.50 -11.52
N PRO A 472 -32.57 -13.83 -11.31
CA PRO A 472 -32.48 -14.78 -12.41
C PRO A 472 -33.60 -14.45 -13.38
N VAL A 473 -33.22 -13.96 -14.55
CA VAL A 473 -34.10 -13.82 -15.69
C VAL A 473 -34.64 -15.22 -15.95
N LYS A 474 -35.94 -15.40 -15.73
CA LYS A 474 -36.62 -16.64 -16.06
C LYS A 474 -36.31 -16.92 -17.53
N ASN A 475 -35.62 -18.02 -17.79
CA ASN A 475 -35.46 -18.57 -19.12
C ASN A 475 -36.85 -18.68 -19.76
N SER A 476 -37.13 -17.76 -20.68
CA SER A 476 -38.26 -17.87 -21.60
C SER A 476 -37.81 -18.78 -22.74
N ASP A 477 -38.37 -19.98 -22.73
CA ASP A 477 -38.89 -20.67 -23.91
C ASP A 477 -38.02 -20.63 -25.17
N CYS A 478 -37.12 -21.61 -25.26
CA CYS A 478 -36.70 -22.17 -26.55
C CYS A 478 -36.98 -23.67 -26.51
N GLU A 479 -38.23 -24.01 -26.84
CA GLU A 479 -38.62 -25.32 -27.29
C GLU A 479 -37.89 -25.65 -28.61
N ALA A 480 -37.02 -26.66 -28.58
CA ALA A 480 -36.61 -27.38 -29.78
C ALA A 480 -36.25 -28.83 -29.41
N SER A 481 -37.31 -29.64 -29.30
CA SER A 481 -37.45 -30.95 -29.94
C SER A 481 -36.18 -31.79 -30.19
N THR A 482 -35.99 -32.84 -29.38
CA THR A 482 -35.70 -34.25 -29.78
C THR A 482 -35.33 -35.05 -28.52
N SER A 483 -36.30 -35.70 -27.89
CA SER A 483 -36.69 -37.10 -28.13
C SER A 483 -35.67 -38.15 -27.69
N MET A 484 -36.13 -38.94 -26.71
CA MET A 484 -35.82 -40.35 -26.41
C MET A 484 -34.89 -40.70 -25.25
N LYS A 485 -35.59 -41.09 -24.18
CA LYS A 485 -35.44 -42.36 -23.44
C LYS A 485 -34.22 -42.51 -22.52
N SER A 486 -34.47 -42.24 -21.24
CA SER A 486 -33.96 -43.07 -20.14
C SER A 486 -34.95 -42.97 -18.97
N ALA A 487 -36.04 -43.73 -19.08
CA ALA A 487 -36.99 -43.92 -18.01
C ALA A 487 -36.45 -44.97 -17.04
N SER A 488 -35.99 -44.52 -15.87
CA SER A 488 -35.95 -45.34 -14.65
C SER A 488 -36.41 -44.43 -13.51
N THR A 489 -37.71 -44.18 -13.47
CA THR A 489 -38.36 -43.47 -12.37
C THR A 489 -38.86 -44.49 -11.37
N VAL A 490 -38.05 -44.71 -10.33
CA VAL A 490 -38.55 -45.20 -9.06
C VAL A 490 -39.30 -44.03 -8.41
N ARG A 491 -40.63 -44.15 -8.41
CA ARG A 491 -41.56 -43.25 -7.73
C ARG A 491 -41.54 -43.56 -6.23
N THR A 492 -41.47 -42.52 -5.41
CA THR A 492 -42.43 -42.08 -4.37
C THR A 492 -41.71 -41.48 -3.15
N PHE A 493 -41.76 -40.16 -3.02
CA PHE A 493 -42.06 -39.52 -1.74
C PHE A 493 -42.60 -38.09 -2.00
N GLU A 494 -43.92 -38.02 -2.03
CA GLU A 494 -44.73 -36.84 -1.66
C GLU A 494 -44.23 -36.32 -0.28
N ASP A 495 -44.39 -35.08 0.16
CA ASP A 495 -45.21 -33.99 -0.31
C ASP A 495 -44.75 -32.68 0.34
N ARG A 496 -45.27 -31.61 -0.23
CA ARG A 496 -45.16 -30.19 0.09
C ARG A 496 -45.37 -29.85 1.58
N MET A 497 -44.52 -28.95 2.10
CA MET A 497 -44.96 -27.92 3.05
C MET A 497 -44.45 -26.52 2.65
N VAL A 498 -45.30 -25.87 1.83
CA VAL A 498 -45.77 -24.49 1.95
C VAL A 498 -44.74 -23.41 2.33
N LYS A 499 -44.25 -22.73 1.28
CA LYS A 499 -43.70 -21.36 1.32
C LYS A 499 -44.74 -20.38 1.89
N ARG A 500 -44.42 -19.69 2.99
CA ARG A 500 -45.14 -18.49 3.44
C ARG A 500 -44.18 -17.32 3.62
N GLY A 501 -44.46 -16.24 2.89
CA GLY A 501 -44.60 -14.91 3.49
C GLY A 501 -43.43 -13.94 3.40
N ASN A 502 -43.44 -13.16 2.32
CA ASN A 502 -42.91 -11.80 2.15
C ASN A 502 -42.54 -11.06 3.46
N HIS A 503 -41.32 -10.51 3.48
CA HIS A 503 -40.98 -9.35 4.30
C HIS A 503 -40.85 -8.12 3.39
N ASN A 504 -41.91 -7.32 3.38
CA ASN A 504 -41.89 -5.95 2.85
C ASN A 504 -40.85 -5.13 3.63
N ARG A 505 -39.75 -4.77 2.96
CA ARG A 505 -38.81 -3.77 3.45
C ARG A 505 -39.36 -2.38 3.10
N VAL A 506 -39.73 -1.64 4.14
CA VAL A 506 -40.10 -0.23 4.07
C VAL A 506 -38.84 0.59 3.79
N TYR A 507 -38.83 1.33 2.68
CA TYR A 507 -37.78 2.25 2.30
C TYR A 507 -37.94 3.56 3.08
N HIS A 508 -36.95 3.89 3.92
CA HIS A 508 -36.83 5.22 4.50
C HIS A 508 -36.22 6.16 3.44
N HIS A 509 -37.08 7.00 2.84
CA HIS A 509 -36.66 8.15 2.04
C HIS A 509 -35.91 9.15 2.93
N PHE A 510 -34.61 9.30 2.71
CA PHE A 510 -33.82 10.44 3.19
C PHE A 510 -34.06 11.62 2.26
N THR A 511 -34.69 12.69 2.77
CA THR A 511 -34.75 14.00 2.11
C THR A 511 -33.48 14.78 2.42
N PRO A 512 -32.73 15.27 1.40
CA PRO A 512 -31.51 16.02 1.60
C PRO A 512 -31.80 17.48 1.98
N TYR A 513 -30.92 17.97 2.86
CA TYR A 513 -30.96 19.25 3.56
C TYR A 513 -31.01 20.49 2.65
N GLY A 514 -32.00 21.34 2.94
CA GLY A 514 -31.89 22.77 3.20
C GLY A 514 -30.86 23.61 2.43
N ARG A 515 -31.33 24.33 1.40
CA ARG A 515 -30.78 25.65 1.05
C ARG A 515 -31.37 26.70 1.98
N LYS A 516 -30.51 27.31 2.80
CA LYS A 516 -30.80 28.55 3.53
C LYS A 516 -30.44 29.74 2.63
N LYS A 517 -31.38 30.70 2.60
CA LYS A 517 -31.39 32.01 1.94
C LYS A 517 -31.63 32.01 0.44
#